data_AF-A0A1Y2GJ00-F1
#
_entry.id   AF-A0A1Y2GJ00-F1
#
_cell.length_a   1.000
_cell.length_b   1.000
_cell.length_c   1.000
_cell.angle_alpha   90.00
_cell.angle_beta   90.00
_cell.angle_gamma   90.00
#
_symmetry.space_group_name_H-M   'P 1'
#
loop_
_entity.id
_entity.type
_entity.pdbx_description
1 polymer ?
#
loop_
_entity_poly.entity_id
_entity_poly.type
_entity_poly.pdbx_seq_one_letter_code
_entity_poly.pdbx_strand_id
1 'polypeptide(L)'
;MICLCGRSIHENLRSKVNDSTNCLDYDTWQDFSTDNQNERMLSYHTFRRMTDSLLTESATDAVNLLRTRFIGYLGDKSISDMEQRKLADFLTAEGVLISLGGSNYCMASAFIDSFVRRYIIPSKYPHAPSESPPKESQGELLDILETMKIALRFFDKNLIMQAGSRSYKGSGETVKVMGNCNVSVPRESVYDTELMRVLTNWLNKAEEYEIIGQWHLRELEDHKYSDIVIKKAGTVVIELLATGSQTSIKDHISKTPTYRRLLSAEEAWVVHFTREDDYFEHPHWQTDAELEQGVNLVHFWHDRDFNTVRMSARWKDRSGNTQRIDNELLTV
;
A
#
# COMPACT_ATOMS: atom_id res chain seq x y z
N MET A 1 -17.40 -12.85 -21.05
CA MET A 1 -17.20 -12.35 -19.68
C MET A 1 -17.50 -10.86 -19.71
N ILE A 2 -18.47 -10.37 -18.92
CA ILE A 2 -18.75 -8.92 -18.84
C ILE A 2 -17.76 -8.33 -17.83
N CYS A 3 -16.94 -7.36 -18.26
CA CYS A 3 -16.11 -6.60 -17.34
C CYS A 3 -17.02 -5.75 -16.45
N LEU A 4 -17.28 -6.19 -15.22
CA LEU A 4 -18.19 -5.51 -14.29
C LEU A 4 -17.67 -4.13 -13.90
N CYS A 5 -16.35 -3.97 -13.79
CA CYS A 5 -15.70 -2.67 -13.64
C CYS A 5 -16.03 -1.77 -14.84
N GLY A 6 -15.89 -2.30 -16.06
CA GLY A 6 -16.24 -1.59 -17.30
C GLY A 6 -17.72 -1.22 -17.38
N ARG A 7 -18.63 -2.04 -16.83
CA ARG A 7 -20.05 -1.73 -16.73
C ARG A 7 -20.33 -0.60 -15.74
N SER A 8 -19.72 -0.64 -14.55
CA SER A 8 -19.81 0.45 -13.56
C SER A 8 -19.32 1.77 -14.14
N ILE A 9 -18.20 1.74 -14.87
CA ILE A 9 -17.67 2.89 -15.59
C ILE A 9 -18.68 3.35 -16.66
N HIS A 10 -19.15 2.45 -17.52
CA HIS A 10 -20.04 2.78 -18.63
C HIS A 10 -21.36 3.42 -18.19
N GLU A 11 -22.01 2.88 -17.15
CA GLU A 11 -23.30 3.38 -16.65
C GLU A 11 -23.18 4.83 -16.13
N ASN A 12 -22.05 5.18 -15.52
CA ASN A 12 -21.83 6.51 -14.95
C ASN A 12 -21.19 7.48 -15.96
N LEU A 13 -20.33 6.99 -16.85
CA LEU A 13 -19.69 7.78 -17.90
C LEU A 13 -20.72 8.51 -18.77
N ARG A 14 -21.80 7.82 -19.16
CA ARG A 14 -22.83 8.42 -20.02
C ARG A 14 -23.51 9.63 -19.40
N SER A 15 -23.65 9.67 -18.07
CA SER A 15 -24.24 10.81 -17.36
C SER A 15 -23.28 12.00 -17.21
N LYS A 16 -22.01 11.80 -17.54
CA LYS A 16 -20.91 12.73 -17.26
C LYS A 16 -20.24 13.28 -18.52
N VAL A 17 -20.42 12.64 -19.67
CA VAL A 17 -20.00 13.16 -20.97
C VAL A 17 -20.82 14.40 -21.30
N ASN A 18 -20.15 15.46 -21.74
CA ASN A 18 -20.82 16.67 -22.18
C ASN A 18 -21.52 16.41 -23.52
N ASP A 19 -22.86 16.48 -23.56
CA ASP A 19 -23.68 16.18 -24.73
C ASP A 19 -23.37 17.08 -25.96
N SER A 20 -22.86 18.29 -25.73
CA SER A 20 -22.55 19.26 -26.79
C SER A 20 -21.17 19.07 -27.42
N THR A 21 -20.19 18.61 -26.64
CA THR A 21 -18.81 18.41 -27.12
C THR A 21 -18.48 16.94 -27.35
N ASN A 22 -19.31 16.03 -26.83
CA ASN A 22 -19.04 14.60 -26.73
C ASN A 22 -17.67 14.30 -26.08
N CYS A 23 -17.21 15.21 -25.23
CA CYS A 23 -15.95 15.10 -24.50
C CYS A 23 -16.23 14.89 -23.02
N LEU A 24 -15.30 14.19 -22.37
CA LEU A 24 -15.21 14.12 -20.92
C LEU A 24 -13.99 14.93 -20.50
N ASP A 25 -14.16 15.90 -19.60
CA ASP A 25 -13.02 16.59 -19.03
C ASP A 25 -12.23 15.66 -18.09
N TYR A 26 -10.95 16.01 -17.90
CA TYR A 26 -10.03 15.20 -17.13
C TYR A 26 -10.44 15.08 -15.65
N ASP A 27 -10.98 16.15 -15.06
CA ASP A 27 -11.45 16.14 -13.67
C ASP A 27 -12.57 15.12 -13.47
N THR A 28 -13.49 15.04 -14.42
CA THR A 28 -14.61 14.10 -14.43
C THR A 28 -14.15 12.66 -14.71
N TRP A 29 -13.08 12.47 -15.50
CA TRP A 29 -12.47 11.15 -15.70
C TRP A 29 -11.91 10.54 -14.40
N GLN A 30 -11.45 11.37 -13.47
CA GLN A 30 -10.92 10.89 -12.19
C GLN A 30 -11.97 10.32 -11.24
N ASP A 31 -13.26 10.57 -11.48
CA ASP A 31 -14.34 9.89 -10.75
C ASP A 31 -14.37 8.37 -11.01
N PHE A 32 -13.55 7.91 -11.95
CA PHE A 32 -13.33 6.51 -12.29
C PHE A 32 -12.02 5.94 -11.74
N SER A 33 -11.32 6.66 -10.85
CA SER A 33 -10.17 6.12 -10.10
C SER A 33 -10.56 4.94 -9.22
N THR A 34 -9.58 4.10 -8.85
CA THR A 34 -9.79 2.89 -8.03
C THR A 34 -10.56 3.17 -6.75
N ASP A 35 -10.21 4.22 -6.02
CA ASP A 35 -10.85 4.56 -4.74
C ASP A 35 -12.34 4.89 -4.89
N ASN A 36 -12.67 5.74 -5.87
CA ASN A 36 -14.05 6.12 -6.15
C ASN A 36 -14.90 4.96 -6.69
N GLN A 37 -14.25 3.98 -7.33
CA GLN A 37 -14.93 2.80 -7.86
C GLN A 37 -15.14 1.70 -6.82
N ASN A 38 -14.28 1.59 -5.82
CA ASN A 38 -14.35 0.53 -4.80
C ASN A 38 -15.70 0.50 -4.06
N GLU A 39 -16.20 1.64 -3.59
CA GLU A 39 -17.52 1.73 -2.92
C GLU A 39 -18.66 1.39 -3.87
N ARG A 40 -18.57 1.88 -5.11
CA ARG A 40 -19.57 1.58 -6.15
C ARG A 40 -19.58 0.10 -6.46
N MET A 41 -18.42 -0.52 -6.66
CA MET A 41 -18.26 -1.95 -6.86
C MET A 41 -18.95 -2.72 -5.73
N LEU A 42 -18.69 -2.36 -4.48
CA LEU A 42 -19.31 -3.00 -3.31
C LEU A 42 -20.85 -2.91 -3.31
N SER A 43 -21.44 -1.87 -3.92
CA SER A 43 -22.90 -1.76 -4.02
C SER A 43 -23.53 -2.83 -4.95
N TYR A 44 -22.80 -3.33 -5.95
CA TYR A 44 -23.32 -4.35 -6.86
C TYR A 44 -23.35 -5.72 -6.19
N HIS A 45 -24.44 -6.46 -6.44
CA HIS A 45 -24.66 -7.78 -5.87
C HIS A 45 -23.53 -8.78 -6.18
N THR A 46 -22.91 -8.71 -7.36
CA THR A 46 -21.83 -9.62 -7.73
C THR A 46 -20.59 -9.45 -6.86
N PHE A 47 -20.19 -8.21 -6.57
CA PHE A 47 -19.04 -7.95 -5.69
C PHE A 47 -19.35 -8.30 -4.23
N ARG A 48 -20.59 -8.09 -3.76
CA ARG A 48 -21.01 -8.58 -2.44
C ARG A 48 -20.90 -10.10 -2.35
N ARG A 49 -21.37 -10.82 -3.36
CA ARG A 49 -21.23 -12.28 -3.42
C ARG A 49 -19.77 -12.74 -3.44
N MET A 50 -18.90 -12.05 -4.18
CA MET A 50 -17.45 -12.31 -4.16
C MET A 50 -16.90 -12.09 -2.74
N THR A 51 -17.25 -10.99 -2.08
CA THR A 51 -16.86 -10.71 -0.69
C THR A 51 -17.32 -11.82 0.24
N ASP A 52 -18.60 -12.18 0.20
CA ASP A 52 -19.16 -13.23 1.05
C ASP A 52 -18.44 -14.57 0.82
N SER A 53 -18.16 -14.92 -0.44
CA SER A 53 -17.45 -16.15 -0.81
C SER A 53 -16.02 -16.16 -0.27
N LEU A 54 -15.26 -15.09 -0.51
CA LEU A 54 -13.85 -14.98 -0.09
C LEU A 54 -13.67 -14.86 1.43
N LEU A 55 -14.67 -14.37 2.15
CA LEU A 55 -14.62 -14.27 3.61
C LEU A 55 -14.94 -15.59 4.32
N THR A 56 -15.52 -16.58 3.63
CA THR A 56 -15.77 -17.91 4.22
C THR A 56 -14.50 -18.61 4.70
N GLU A 57 -14.63 -19.46 5.72
CA GLU A 57 -13.50 -20.26 6.23
C GLU A 57 -12.93 -21.22 5.18
N SER A 58 -13.77 -21.76 4.30
CA SER A 58 -13.32 -22.61 3.19
C SER A 58 -12.45 -21.88 2.17
N ALA A 59 -12.56 -20.55 2.07
CA ALA A 59 -11.77 -19.74 1.15
C ALA A 59 -10.43 -19.28 1.74
N THR A 60 -10.14 -19.56 3.02
CA THR A 60 -8.95 -19.06 3.73
C THR A 60 -7.65 -19.38 2.99
N ASP A 61 -7.47 -20.60 2.49
CA ASP A 61 -6.25 -20.97 1.77
C ASP A 61 -6.12 -20.26 0.42
N ALA A 62 -7.24 -20.01 -0.27
CA ALA A 62 -7.25 -19.24 -1.50
C ALA A 62 -6.89 -17.77 -1.24
N VAL A 63 -7.44 -17.16 -0.18
CA VAL A 63 -7.09 -15.79 0.21
C VAL A 63 -5.64 -15.69 0.69
N ASN A 64 -5.11 -16.72 1.37
CA ASN A 64 -3.68 -16.81 1.72
C ASN A 64 -2.79 -16.85 0.47
N LEU A 65 -3.18 -17.61 -0.56
CA LEU A 65 -2.46 -17.65 -1.84
C LEU A 65 -2.48 -16.28 -2.52
N LEU A 66 -3.66 -15.64 -2.56
CA LEU A 66 -3.85 -14.28 -3.10
C LEU A 66 -2.92 -13.28 -2.40
N ARG A 67 -3.00 -13.20 -1.06
CA ARG A 67 -2.22 -12.29 -0.21
C ARG A 67 -0.72 -12.50 -0.34
N THR A 68 -0.26 -13.74 -0.47
CA THR A 68 1.18 -14.05 -0.49
C THR A 68 1.84 -13.91 -1.86
N ARG A 69 1.10 -13.93 -2.98
CA ARG A 69 1.67 -13.95 -4.34
C ARG A 69 1.20 -12.83 -5.27
N PHE A 70 -0.08 -12.45 -5.19
CA PHE A 70 -0.74 -11.66 -6.23
C PHE A 70 -1.05 -10.23 -5.80
N ILE A 71 -1.35 -9.99 -4.52
CA ILE A 71 -1.78 -8.65 -4.08
C ILE A 71 -0.70 -7.59 -4.33
N GLY A 72 -1.12 -6.47 -4.92
CA GLY A 72 -0.28 -5.36 -5.34
C GLY A 72 0.75 -5.75 -6.40
N TYR A 73 0.43 -6.73 -7.24
CA TYR A 73 1.20 -7.09 -8.43
C TYR A 73 0.29 -7.56 -9.56
N LEU A 74 0.26 -6.77 -10.63
CA LEU A 74 -0.61 -7.01 -11.79
C LEU A 74 0.04 -7.90 -12.86
N GLY A 75 1.31 -8.27 -12.70
CA GLY A 75 2.00 -9.17 -13.60
C GLY A 75 1.55 -10.63 -13.43
N ASP A 76 2.08 -11.50 -14.28
CA ASP A 76 1.78 -12.93 -14.26
C ASP A 76 2.60 -13.70 -13.22
N LYS A 77 2.00 -14.77 -12.70
CA LYS A 77 2.61 -15.69 -11.76
C LYS A 77 2.31 -17.13 -12.17
N SER A 78 3.36 -17.92 -12.23
CA SER A 78 3.24 -19.36 -12.45
C SER A 78 3.05 -20.12 -11.14
N ILE A 79 2.13 -21.09 -11.14
CA ILE A 79 1.85 -21.98 -10.01
C ILE A 79 2.06 -23.44 -10.45
N SER A 80 3.20 -24.00 -10.05
CA SER A 80 3.56 -25.39 -10.37
C SER A 80 2.81 -26.42 -9.54
N ASP A 81 2.48 -26.09 -8.29
CA ASP A 81 1.79 -26.98 -7.36
C ASP A 81 0.31 -27.18 -7.72
N MET A 82 -0.15 -28.43 -7.71
CA MET A 82 -1.50 -28.77 -8.17
C MET A 82 -2.59 -28.26 -7.22
N GLU A 83 -2.36 -28.30 -5.91
CA GLU A 83 -3.35 -27.85 -4.94
C GLU A 83 -3.46 -26.32 -4.95
N GLN A 84 -2.34 -25.61 -5.04
CA GLN A 84 -2.36 -24.15 -5.25
C GLN A 84 -3.02 -23.75 -6.57
N ARG A 85 -2.93 -24.57 -7.63
CA ARG A 85 -3.69 -24.32 -8.87
C ARG A 85 -5.19 -24.38 -8.65
N LYS A 86 -5.69 -25.37 -7.89
CA LYS A 86 -7.12 -25.42 -7.55
C LYS A 86 -7.59 -24.18 -6.79
N LEU A 87 -6.76 -23.67 -5.88
CA LEU A 87 -7.03 -22.42 -5.17
C LEU A 87 -7.05 -21.21 -6.14
N ALA A 88 -6.13 -21.15 -7.09
CA ALA A 88 -6.10 -20.11 -8.12
C ALA A 88 -7.28 -20.21 -9.10
N ASP A 89 -7.72 -21.43 -9.42
CA ASP A 89 -8.90 -21.67 -10.26
C ASP A 89 -10.18 -21.22 -9.53
N PHE A 90 -10.28 -21.46 -8.22
CA PHE A 90 -11.35 -20.90 -7.39
C PHE A 90 -11.33 -19.37 -7.43
N LEU A 91 -10.18 -18.72 -7.22
CA LEU A 91 -10.06 -17.26 -7.34
C LEU A 91 -10.39 -16.74 -8.75
N THR A 92 -10.11 -17.53 -9.79
CA THR A 92 -10.48 -17.22 -11.17
C THR A 92 -11.99 -17.30 -11.37
N ALA A 93 -12.67 -18.30 -10.78
CA ALA A 93 -14.12 -18.43 -10.82
C ALA A 93 -14.83 -17.30 -10.07
N GLU A 94 -14.24 -16.82 -8.97
CA GLU A 94 -14.70 -15.64 -8.23
C GLU A 94 -14.43 -14.32 -8.99
N GLY A 95 -13.66 -14.35 -10.08
CA GLY A 95 -13.31 -13.17 -10.87
C GLY A 95 -12.19 -12.32 -10.29
N VAL A 96 -11.43 -12.86 -9.34
CA VAL A 96 -10.28 -12.18 -8.72
C VAL A 96 -9.04 -12.31 -9.60
N LEU A 97 -8.80 -13.51 -10.12
CA LEU A 97 -7.69 -13.81 -11.02
C LEU A 97 -8.16 -14.06 -12.44
N ILE A 98 -7.24 -13.96 -13.40
CA ILE A 98 -7.41 -14.43 -14.77
C ILE A 98 -6.39 -15.54 -15.01
N SER A 99 -6.85 -16.68 -15.53
CA SER A 99 -5.96 -17.71 -16.06
C SER A 99 -5.46 -17.28 -17.44
N LEU A 100 -4.15 -17.27 -17.61
CA LEU A 100 -3.48 -16.97 -18.88
C LEU A 100 -3.17 -18.25 -19.68
N GLY A 101 -3.70 -19.39 -19.23
CA GLY A 101 -3.41 -20.72 -19.77
C GLY A 101 -2.27 -21.42 -19.04
N GLY A 102 -2.32 -22.76 -19.04
CA GLY A 102 -1.35 -23.59 -18.33
C GLY A 102 -1.37 -23.35 -16.82
N SER A 103 -0.22 -22.99 -16.26
CA SER A 103 -0.03 -22.72 -14.83
C SER A 103 0.05 -21.22 -14.49
N ASN A 104 -0.24 -20.33 -15.44
CA ASN A 104 -0.04 -18.89 -15.28
C ASN A 104 -1.34 -18.15 -14.98
N TYR A 105 -1.28 -17.27 -13.99
CA TYR A 105 -2.40 -16.45 -13.53
C TYR A 105 -1.94 -15.01 -13.32
N CYS A 106 -2.85 -14.04 -13.40
CA CYS A 106 -2.61 -12.66 -12.98
C CYS A 106 -3.84 -12.07 -12.28
N MET A 107 -3.68 -10.95 -11.60
CA MET A 107 -4.79 -10.20 -11.04
C MET A 107 -5.72 -9.71 -12.16
N ALA A 108 -7.03 -9.82 -11.97
CA ALA A 108 -7.98 -9.52 -13.03
C ALA A 108 -7.96 -8.04 -13.48
N SER A 109 -7.70 -7.11 -12.55
CA SER A 109 -7.43 -5.71 -12.84
C SER A 109 -6.92 -4.97 -11.59
N ALA A 110 -6.43 -3.74 -11.77
CA ALA A 110 -6.10 -2.84 -10.66
C ALA A 110 -7.31 -2.53 -9.76
N PHE A 111 -8.53 -2.48 -10.32
CA PHE A 111 -9.75 -2.30 -9.53
C PHE A 111 -10.01 -3.49 -8.59
N ILE A 112 -9.81 -4.72 -9.07
CA ILE A 112 -9.95 -5.91 -8.25
C ILE A 112 -8.86 -5.97 -7.17
N ASP A 113 -7.62 -5.63 -7.52
CA ASP A 113 -6.53 -5.54 -6.54
C ASP A 113 -6.88 -4.56 -5.40
N SER A 114 -7.25 -3.33 -5.77
CA SER A 114 -7.64 -2.28 -4.83
C SER A 114 -8.85 -2.70 -3.99
N PHE A 115 -9.87 -3.31 -4.60
CA PHE A 115 -11.06 -3.80 -3.91
C PHE A 115 -10.72 -4.90 -2.88
N VAL A 116 -9.88 -5.86 -3.25
CA VAL A 116 -9.41 -6.94 -2.35
C VAL A 116 -8.63 -6.35 -1.18
N ARG A 117 -7.71 -5.42 -1.44
CA ARG A 117 -6.90 -4.73 -0.42
C ARG A 117 -7.75 -3.91 0.54
N ARG A 118 -8.83 -3.29 0.07
CA ARG A 118 -9.72 -2.45 0.89
C ARG A 118 -10.74 -3.26 1.70
N TYR A 119 -11.35 -4.29 1.13
CA TYR A 119 -12.50 -4.95 1.76
C TYR A 119 -12.27 -6.40 2.20
N ILE A 120 -11.42 -7.15 1.49
CA ILE A 120 -11.23 -8.58 1.76
C ILE A 120 -10.13 -8.78 2.79
N ILE A 121 -8.95 -8.19 2.57
CA ILE A 121 -7.78 -8.41 3.44
C ILE A 121 -8.00 -7.89 4.87
N PRO A 122 -8.48 -6.66 5.10
CA PRO A 122 -8.74 -6.18 6.46
C PRO A 122 -9.79 -7.03 7.18
N SER A 123 -10.83 -7.47 6.48
CA SER A 123 -11.91 -8.29 7.04
C SER A 123 -11.45 -9.72 7.36
N LYS A 124 -10.65 -10.34 6.50
CA LYS A 124 -10.15 -11.72 6.69
C LYS A 124 -9.04 -11.78 7.76
N TYR A 125 -8.28 -10.71 7.93
CA TYR A 125 -7.16 -10.63 8.86
C TYR A 125 -7.29 -9.39 9.79
N PRO A 126 -8.22 -9.43 10.76
CA PRO A 126 -8.64 -8.26 11.53
C PRO A 126 -7.66 -7.84 12.64
N HIS A 127 -6.58 -8.58 12.85
CA HIS A 127 -5.65 -8.34 13.95
C HIS A 127 -4.94 -6.99 13.81
N ALA A 128 -5.16 -6.10 14.78
CA ALA A 128 -4.67 -4.73 14.81
C ALA A 128 -4.62 -4.24 16.27
N PRO A 129 -3.98 -3.09 16.55
CA PRO A 129 -4.01 -2.50 17.87
C PRO A 129 -5.44 -2.25 18.37
N SER A 130 -5.65 -2.44 19.67
CA SER A 130 -6.91 -2.13 20.35
C SER A 130 -6.88 -0.82 21.13
N GLU A 131 -5.69 -0.24 21.31
CA GLU A 131 -5.50 1.04 21.99
C GLU A 131 -5.94 2.22 21.12
N SER A 132 -6.25 3.35 21.75
CA SER A 132 -6.56 4.57 21.02
C SER A 132 -5.34 4.99 20.18
N PRO A 133 -5.54 5.44 18.93
CA PRO A 133 -4.45 5.94 18.10
C PRO A 133 -3.67 7.06 18.81
N PRO A 134 -2.33 7.04 18.76
CA PRO A 134 -1.53 8.05 19.44
C PRO A 134 -1.80 9.42 18.82
N LYS A 135 -2.02 10.41 19.68
CA LYS A 135 -2.25 11.79 19.27
C LYS A 135 -1.03 12.62 19.61
N GLU A 136 -0.80 13.64 18.80
CA GLU A 136 0.20 14.65 19.14
C GLU A 136 -0.18 15.35 20.45
N SER A 137 0.80 15.60 21.32
CA SER A 137 0.60 16.11 22.69
C SER A 137 -0.19 17.43 22.84
N GLN A 138 -0.45 18.16 21.75
CA GLN A 138 -1.18 19.42 21.74
C GLN A 138 -2.43 19.43 20.83
N GLY A 139 -2.91 18.28 20.34
CA GLY A 139 -4.06 18.26 19.44
C GLY A 139 -4.78 16.92 19.26
N GLU A 140 -5.83 16.96 18.42
CA GLU A 140 -6.63 15.80 17.99
C GLU A 140 -6.01 15.06 16.79
N LEU A 141 -4.88 15.56 16.28
CA LEU A 141 -4.19 15.02 15.12
C LEU A 141 -3.36 13.80 15.48
N LEU A 142 -3.27 12.88 14.53
CA LEU A 142 -2.62 11.59 14.69
C LEU A 142 -1.10 11.78 14.72
N ASP A 143 -0.41 11.21 15.71
CA ASP A 143 1.05 11.11 15.69
C ASP A 143 1.42 10.01 14.69
N ILE A 144 1.83 10.40 13.48
CA ILE A 144 2.06 9.46 12.37
C ILE A 144 3.26 8.56 12.64
N LEU A 145 4.33 9.07 13.23
CA LEU A 145 5.52 8.26 13.50
C LEU A 145 5.23 7.19 14.57
N GLU A 146 4.59 7.55 15.67
CA GLU A 146 4.21 6.58 16.71
C GLU A 146 3.11 5.63 16.22
N THR A 147 2.17 6.10 15.39
CA THR A 147 1.17 5.24 14.73
C THR A 147 1.88 4.17 13.90
N MET A 148 2.88 4.53 13.09
CA MET A 148 3.65 3.57 12.31
C MET A 148 4.39 2.58 13.22
N LYS A 149 5.08 3.06 14.27
CA LYS A 149 5.78 2.19 15.24
C LYS A 149 4.86 1.14 15.87
N ILE A 150 3.65 1.54 16.26
CA ILE A 150 2.64 0.64 16.81
C ILE A 150 2.13 -0.32 15.74
N ALA A 151 1.83 0.17 14.53
CA ALA A 151 1.31 -0.66 13.44
C ALA A 151 2.25 -1.82 13.07
N LEU A 152 3.57 -1.59 13.09
CA LEU A 152 4.58 -2.62 12.77
C LEU A 152 4.52 -3.84 13.70
N ARG A 153 4.08 -3.67 14.96
CA ARG A 153 3.89 -4.78 15.92
C ARG A 153 2.80 -5.77 15.49
N PHE A 154 1.92 -5.33 14.60
CA PHE A 154 0.78 -6.11 14.13
C PHE A 154 0.97 -6.63 12.71
N PHE A 155 2.16 -6.44 12.12
CA PHE A 155 2.49 -7.03 10.83
C PHE A 155 2.53 -8.56 10.92
N ASP A 156 2.04 -9.23 9.88
CA ASP A 156 2.15 -10.68 9.77
C ASP A 156 3.60 -11.07 9.45
N LYS A 157 4.38 -11.42 10.47
CA LYS A 157 5.80 -11.78 10.33
C LYS A 157 6.01 -12.93 9.35
N ASN A 158 5.10 -13.90 9.32
CA ASN A 158 5.18 -15.02 8.38
C ASN A 158 5.00 -14.56 6.94
N LEU A 159 4.09 -13.61 6.69
CA LEU A 159 3.93 -12.99 5.38
C LEU A 159 5.21 -12.25 4.95
N ILE A 160 5.78 -11.41 5.82
CA ILE A 160 6.99 -10.65 5.51
C ILE A 160 8.17 -11.60 5.24
N MET A 161 8.35 -12.62 6.08
CA MET A 161 9.39 -13.63 5.90
C MET A 161 9.26 -14.36 4.55
N GLN A 162 8.05 -14.76 4.17
CA GLN A 162 7.81 -15.48 2.92
C GLN A 162 7.87 -14.58 1.68
N ALA A 163 7.67 -13.27 1.83
CA ALA A 163 7.62 -12.32 0.72
C ALA A 163 8.89 -12.36 -0.13
N GLY A 164 10.08 -12.51 0.47
CA GLY A 164 11.34 -12.65 -0.27
C GLY A 164 11.39 -13.82 -1.26
N SER A 165 10.46 -14.78 -1.19
CA SER A 165 10.35 -15.89 -2.16
C SER A 165 9.06 -15.88 -2.98
N ARG A 166 7.98 -15.26 -2.47
CA ARG A 166 6.64 -15.33 -3.08
C ARG A 166 6.19 -14.02 -3.72
N SER A 167 6.61 -12.90 -3.14
CA SER A 167 6.28 -11.55 -3.53
C SER A 167 7.53 -10.70 -3.37
N TYR A 168 8.46 -10.86 -4.31
CA TYR A 168 9.79 -10.27 -4.25
C TYR A 168 10.09 -9.40 -5.46
N LYS A 169 11.09 -8.55 -5.28
CA LYS A 169 11.92 -7.93 -6.32
C LYS A 169 13.39 -8.24 -6.04
N GLY A 170 14.27 -8.01 -7.01
CA GLY A 170 15.72 -8.08 -6.76
C GLY A 170 16.20 -6.81 -6.04
N SER A 171 17.18 -6.93 -5.15
CA SER A 171 17.85 -5.77 -4.54
C SER A 171 18.64 -4.93 -5.57
N GLY A 172 18.88 -5.47 -6.75
CA GLY A 172 19.65 -4.84 -7.82
C GLY A 172 21.16 -5.03 -7.64
N GLU A 173 21.93 -4.42 -8.53
CA GLU A 173 23.38 -4.65 -8.64
C GLU A 173 24.21 -3.87 -7.60
N THR A 174 23.63 -2.85 -6.97
CA THR A 174 24.34 -1.94 -6.06
C THR A 174 23.99 -2.11 -4.60
N VAL A 175 22.80 -2.65 -4.28
CA VAL A 175 22.32 -2.80 -2.90
C VAL A 175 22.61 -4.23 -2.41
N LYS A 176 23.42 -4.31 -1.36
CA LYS A 176 23.78 -5.59 -0.72
C LYS A 176 22.80 -5.96 0.37
N VAL A 177 22.41 -7.23 0.38
CA VAL A 177 21.60 -7.86 1.42
C VAL A 177 22.26 -9.20 1.76
N MET A 178 22.63 -9.40 3.02
CA MET A 178 23.40 -10.56 3.47
C MET A 178 24.68 -10.77 2.64
N GLY A 179 25.38 -9.68 2.35
CA GLY A 179 26.65 -9.61 1.62
C GLY A 179 26.53 -9.69 0.10
N ASN A 180 25.32 -9.88 -0.46
CA ASN A 180 25.12 -10.17 -1.88
C ASN A 180 24.20 -9.16 -2.57
N CYS A 181 24.46 -8.88 -3.85
CA CYS A 181 23.57 -8.12 -4.73
C CYS A 181 22.55 -9.03 -5.41
N ASN A 182 21.51 -8.46 -6.03
CA ASN A 182 20.43 -9.17 -6.72
C ASN A 182 19.70 -10.21 -5.85
N VAL A 183 19.70 -10.01 -4.53
CA VAL A 183 18.99 -10.88 -3.59
C VAL A 183 17.50 -10.59 -3.67
N SER A 184 16.68 -11.63 -3.56
CA SER A 184 15.23 -11.47 -3.51
C SER A 184 14.80 -10.86 -2.18
N VAL A 185 14.15 -9.70 -2.25
CA VAL A 185 13.67 -8.92 -1.11
C VAL A 185 12.17 -8.67 -1.26
N PRO A 186 11.42 -8.50 -0.16
CA PRO A 186 10.01 -8.15 -0.25
C PRO A 186 9.80 -6.90 -1.12
N ARG A 187 8.81 -6.94 -2.02
CA ARG A 187 8.39 -5.76 -2.80
C ARG A 187 7.53 -4.82 -1.95
N GLU A 188 7.46 -3.57 -2.40
CA GLU A 188 6.70 -2.45 -1.83
C GLU A 188 5.30 -2.87 -1.41
N SER A 189 4.57 -3.52 -2.32
CA SER A 189 3.17 -3.88 -2.11
C SER A 189 2.92 -4.79 -0.92
N VAL A 190 3.93 -5.52 -0.43
CA VAL A 190 3.82 -6.33 0.79
C VAL A 190 3.68 -5.44 2.02
N TYR A 191 4.58 -4.45 2.16
CA TYR A 191 4.54 -3.52 3.29
C TYR A 191 3.34 -2.59 3.19
N ASP A 192 3.05 -2.08 1.99
CA ASP A 192 1.91 -1.21 1.72
C ASP A 192 0.58 -1.91 2.04
N THR A 193 0.38 -3.16 1.61
CA THR A 193 -0.83 -3.93 1.95
C THR A 193 -0.94 -4.22 3.45
N GLU A 194 0.16 -4.59 4.11
CA GLU A 194 0.12 -4.87 5.55
C GLU A 194 -0.13 -3.62 6.38
N LEU A 195 0.49 -2.50 6.02
CA LEU A 195 0.26 -1.22 6.67
C LEU A 195 -1.20 -0.80 6.49
N MET A 196 -1.72 -0.84 5.25
CA MET A 196 -3.12 -0.56 4.98
C MET A 196 -4.07 -1.46 5.78
N ARG A 197 -3.79 -2.77 5.87
CA ARG A 197 -4.59 -3.72 6.63
C ARG A 197 -4.66 -3.34 8.11
N VAL A 198 -3.52 -3.04 8.73
CA VAL A 198 -3.46 -2.66 10.14
C VAL A 198 -4.16 -1.31 10.36
N LEU A 199 -3.84 -0.29 9.57
CA LEU A 199 -4.43 1.04 9.70
C LEU A 199 -5.95 1.03 9.48
N THR A 200 -6.43 0.26 8.50
CA THR A 200 -7.88 0.11 8.26
C THR A 200 -8.56 -0.58 9.44
N ASN A 201 -7.98 -1.65 9.99
CA ASN A 201 -8.58 -2.31 11.15
C ASN A 201 -8.46 -1.50 12.45
N TRP A 202 -7.48 -0.60 12.54
CA TRP A 202 -7.24 0.19 13.74
C TRP A 202 -7.90 1.56 13.67
N LEU A 203 -7.44 2.44 12.79
CA LEU A 203 -7.84 3.85 12.75
C LEU A 203 -9.28 4.03 12.29
N ASN A 204 -9.71 3.28 11.27
CA ASN A 204 -11.10 3.38 10.79
C ASN A 204 -12.09 2.87 11.84
N LYS A 205 -11.78 1.75 12.52
CA LYS A 205 -12.69 1.18 13.53
C LYS A 205 -12.69 1.94 14.85
N ALA A 206 -11.54 2.45 15.28
CA ALA A 206 -11.43 3.18 16.55
C ALA A 206 -11.98 4.60 16.43
N GLU A 207 -11.75 5.26 15.30
CA GLU A 207 -11.90 6.70 15.18
C GLU A 207 -12.38 7.19 13.80
N GLU A 208 -12.92 6.31 12.95
CA GLU A 208 -13.53 6.65 11.66
C GLU A 208 -12.59 7.36 10.66
N TYR A 209 -11.28 7.13 10.78
CA TYR A 209 -10.34 7.56 9.75
C TYR A 209 -10.63 6.86 8.42
N GLU A 210 -10.58 7.60 7.32
CA GLU A 210 -10.57 7.04 5.98
C GLU A 210 -9.13 6.65 5.62
N ILE A 211 -8.92 5.37 5.29
CA ILE A 211 -7.62 4.83 4.85
C ILE A 211 -7.74 4.42 3.40
N ILE A 212 -6.91 5.04 2.56
CA ILE A 212 -7.07 4.97 1.11
C ILE A 212 -5.73 4.59 0.49
N GLY A 213 -5.74 3.65 -0.44
CA GLY A 213 -4.52 3.12 -1.06
C GLY A 213 -4.46 3.42 -2.54
N GLN A 214 -3.28 3.74 -3.06
CA GLN A 214 -3.06 4.08 -4.48
C GLN A 214 -3.94 5.25 -4.94
N TRP A 215 -3.92 6.34 -4.16
CA TRP A 215 -4.70 7.54 -4.48
C TRP A 215 -4.13 8.23 -5.71
N HIS A 216 -4.93 8.33 -6.77
CA HIS A 216 -4.51 8.93 -8.04
C HIS A 216 -4.40 10.46 -7.92
N LEU A 217 -3.26 11.01 -8.34
CA LEU A 217 -2.96 12.43 -8.24
C LEU A 217 -3.37 13.18 -9.52
N ARG A 218 -3.77 14.44 -9.36
CA ARG A 218 -4.15 15.32 -10.46
C ARG A 218 -2.89 15.96 -11.07
N GLU A 219 -2.27 15.30 -12.04
CA GLU A 219 -1.20 15.89 -12.83
C GLU A 219 -1.47 15.66 -14.32
N LEU A 220 -1.28 16.71 -15.13
CA LEU A 220 -1.66 16.74 -16.55
C LEU A 220 -0.79 15.85 -17.45
N GLU A 221 0.42 15.48 -17.00
CA GLU A 221 1.44 14.88 -17.88
C GLU A 221 2.00 13.53 -17.38
N ASP A 222 1.84 13.18 -16.10
CA ASP A 222 2.28 11.88 -15.55
C ASP A 222 1.19 11.26 -14.66
N HIS A 223 0.85 9.99 -14.92
CA HIS A 223 0.00 9.20 -14.01
C HIS A 223 0.77 8.88 -12.72
N LYS A 224 0.61 9.71 -11.70
CA LYS A 224 1.19 9.49 -10.37
C LYS A 224 0.09 9.10 -9.38
N TYR A 225 0.39 8.15 -8.52
CA TYR A 225 -0.44 7.79 -7.38
C TYR A 225 0.40 7.88 -6.11
N SER A 226 -0.27 8.19 -5.01
CA SER A 226 0.32 8.05 -3.68
C SER A 226 -0.03 6.70 -3.07
N ASP A 227 0.89 6.11 -2.31
CA ASP A 227 0.72 4.75 -1.80
C ASP A 227 -0.40 4.67 -0.76
N ILE A 228 -0.38 5.51 0.29
CA ILE A 228 -1.41 5.54 1.32
C ILE A 228 -1.79 6.98 1.68
N VAL A 229 -3.09 7.25 1.77
CA VAL A 229 -3.65 8.51 2.26
C VAL A 229 -4.56 8.24 3.45
N ILE A 230 -4.37 9.02 4.51
CA ILE A 230 -5.18 8.96 5.74
C ILE A 230 -5.96 10.27 5.87
N LYS A 231 -7.29 10.19 6.02
CA LYS A 231 -8.15 11.38 6.15
C LYS A 231 -9.08 11.31 7.37
N LYS A 232 -9.23 12.44 8.05
CA LYS A 232 -10.29 12.70 9.04
C LYS A 232 -10.56 14.21 9.14
N ALA A 233 -9.84 14.90 10.02
CA ALA A 233 -9.85 16.37 10.12
C ALA A 233 -8.79 17.02 9.21
N GLY A 234 -7.68 16.30 9.00
CA GLY A 234 -6.61 16.65 8.07
C GLY A 234 -6.31 15.49 7.11
N THR A 235 -5.42 15.74 6.15
CA THR A 235 -4.94 14.73 5.20
C THR A 235 -3.46 14.45 5.44
N VAL A 236 -3.11 13.17 5.57
CA VAL A 236 -1.73 12.69 5.62
C VAL A 236 -1.45 11.83 4.40
N VAL A 237 -0.27 12.04 3.81
CA VAL A 237 0.22 11.32 2.64
C VAL A 237 1.41 10.46 3.03
N ILE A 238 1.42 9.20 2.62
CA ILE A 238 2.51 8.26 2.86
C ILE A 238 2.96 7.71 1.50
N GLU A 239 4.22 7.99 1.18
CA GLU A 239 4.97 7.38 0.09
C GLU A 239 5.83 6.25 0.64
N LEU A 240 5.59 5.04 0.14
CA LEU A 240 6.26 3.84 0.63
C LEU A 240 7.23 3.32 -0.42
N LEU A 241 8.38 2.85 0.05
CA LEU A 241 9.31 2.12 -0.78
C LEU A 241 9.97 0.97 0.00
N ALA A 242 10.30 -0.09 -0.73
CA ALA A 242 11.05 -1.22 -0.24
C ALA A 242 12.51 -1.13 -0.71
N THR A 243 13.40 -1.90 -0.09
CA THR A 243 14.84 -2.05 -0.41
C THR A 243 15.15 -1.67 -1.85
N GLY A 244 15.82 -0.54 -2.05
CA GLY A 244 16.04 0.05 -3.35
C GLY A 244 17.32 0.88 -3.38
N SER A 245 17.77 1.24 -4.57
CA SER A 245 18.98 2.04 -4.74
C SER A 245 18.82 3.44 -4.13
N GLN A 246 19.96 4.10 -3.86
CA GLN A 246 19.96 5.50 -3.45
C GLN A 246 19.16 6.40 -4.40
N THR A 247 19.25 6.16 -5.71
CA THR A 247 18.47 6.92 -6.71
C THR A 247 16.97 6.73 -6.48
N SER A 248 16.51 5.49 -6.31
CA SER A 248 15.10 5.20 -6.02
C SER A 248 14.62 5.92 -4.75
N ILE A 249 15.42 5.94 -3.69
CA ILE A 249 15.06 6.64 -2.45
C ILE A 249 14.96 8.16 -2.68
N LYS A 250 15.92 8.75 -3.38
CA LYS A 250 15.90 10.18 -3.74
C LYS A 250 14.72 10.54 -4.63
N ASP A 251 14.34 9.68 -5.57
CA ASP A 251 13.19 9.90 -6.44
C ASP A 251 11.89 9.96 -5.61
N HIS A 252 11.73 9.09 -4.61
CA HIS A 252 10.58 9.14 -3.71
C HIS A 252 10.59 10.38 -2.79
N ILE A 253 11.75 10.79 -2.29
CA ILE A 253 11.87 12.04 -1.51
C ILE A 253 11.48 13.25 -2.37
N SER A 254 12.04 13.37 -3.57
CA SER A 254 11.84 14.54 -4.43
C SER A 254 10.41 14.70 -4.97
N LYS A 255 9.67 13.61 -5.16
CA LYS A 255 8.26 13.66 -5.62
C LYS A 255 7.26 13.96 -4.50
N THR A 256 7.59 13.67 -3.25
CA THR A 256 6.68 13.80 -2.10
C THR A 256 6.13 15.22 -1.86
N PRO A 257 6.91 16.32 -2.01
CA PRO A 257 6.37 17.68 -1.92
C PRO A 257 5.22 17.95 -2.90
N THR A 258 5.33 17.42 -4.13
CA THR A 258 4.29 17.55 -5.14
C THR A 258 3.01 16.85 -4.69
N TYR A 259 3.14 15.67 -4.09
CA TYR A 259 1.99 14.87 -3.65
C TYR A 259 1.28 15.54 -2.47
N ARG A 260 2.07 16.02 -1.51
CA ARG A 260 1.58 16.85 -0.40
C ARG A 260 0.76 18.04 -0.90
N ARG A 261 1.29 18.78 -1.88
CA ARG A 261 0.60 19.94 -2.48
C ARG A 261 -0.68 19.54 -3.21
N LEU A 262 -0.62 18.53 -4.07
CA LEU A 262 -1.77 18.10 -4.89
C LEU A 262 -2.92 17.56 -4.03
N LEU A 263 -2.62 16.97 -2.88
CA LEU A 263 -3.62 16.47 -1.94
C LEU A 263 -3.97 17.46 -0.83
N SER A 264 -3.39 18.67 -0.83
CA SER A 264 -3.51 19.64 0.27
C SER A 264 -3.25 18.99 1.62
N ALA A 265 -2.25 18.12 1.68
CA ALA A 265 -1.93 17.33 2.86
C ALA A 265 -1.18 18.17 3.89
N GLU A 266 -1.60 18.05 5.15
CA GLU A 266 -0.95 18.71 6.27
C GLU A 266 0.45 18.14 6.49
N GLU A 267 0.55 16.82 6.33
CA GLU A 267 1.76 16.05 6.60
C GLU A 267 2.01 15.05 5.48
N ALA A 268 3.29 14.85 5.14
CA ALA A 268 3.71 13.89 4.13
C ALA A 268 4.96 13.15 4.59
N TRP A 269 4.91 11.82 4.51
CA TRP A 269 5.97 10.92 4.93
C TRP A 269 6.48 10.09 3.77
N VAL A 270 7.79 9.98 3.67
CA VAL A 270 8.45 8.88 2.96
C VAL A 270 8.77 7.80 3.98
N VAL A 271 8.31 6.58 3.69
CA VAL A 271 8.44 5.40 4.56
C VAL A 271 9.24 4.34 3.80
N HIS A 272 10.50 4.18 4.16
CA HIS A 272 11.41 3.25 3.51
C HIS A 272 11.61 2.00 4.35
N PHE A 273 11.15 0.85 3.87
CA PHE A 273 11.49 -0.46 4.43
C PHE A 273 12.71 -1.04 3.71
N THR A 274 13.75 -1.41 4.45
CA THR A 274 14.96 -1.95 3.84
C THR A 274 15.51 -3.17 4.56
N ARG A 275 16.19 -4.02 3.78
CA ARG A 275 17.05 -5.10 4.28
C ARG A 275 18.52 -4.90 3.91
N GLU A 276 18.86 -3.71 3.42
CA GLU A 276 20.23 -3.37 3.04
C GLU A 276 21.19 -3.54 4.22
N ASP A 277 22.34 -4.14 3.95
CA ASP A 277 23.39 -4.33 4.95
C ASP A 277 23.90 -2.98 5.44
N ASP A 278 24.14 -2.86 6.75
CA ASP A 278 24.76 -1.69 7.39
C ASP A 278 24.09 -0.34 7.06
N TYR A 279 22.80 -0.36 6.66
CA TYR A 279 22.08 0.81 6.13
C TYR A 279 22.17 2.04 7.04
N PHE A 280 22.12 1.84 8.36
CA PHE A 280 22.15 2.93 9.34
C PHE A 280 23.54 3.49 9.64
N GLU A 281 24.62 2.95 9.05
CA GLU A 281 25.90 3.64 9.05
C GLU A 281 25.86 4.88 8.15
N HIS A 282 25.15 4.80 7.01
CA HIS A 282 25.07 5.88 6.01
C HIS A 282 23.66 6.02 5.40
N PRO A 283 22.61 6.25 6.21
CA PRO A 283 21.24 6.31 5.72
C PRO A 283 21.03 7.48 4.75
N HIS A 284 20.13 7.28 3.80
CA HIS A 284 19.84 8.25 2.75
C HIS A 284 18.79 9.26 3.20
N TRP A 285 19.24 10.29 3.90
CA TRP A 285 18.40 11.39 4.39
C TRP A 285 17.92 12.33 3.28
N GLN A 286 16.77 12.95 3.52
CA GLN A 286 16.36 14.15 2.82
C GLN A 286 17.26 15.35 3.19
N THR A 287 17.45 16.25 2.24
CA THR A 287 18.13 17.53 2.44
C THR A 287 17.32 18.45 3.37
N ASP A 288 17.96 19.47 3.91
CA ASP A 288 17.28 20.48 4.72
C ASP A 288 16.20 21.21 3.90
N ALA A 289 16.45 21.47 2.62
CA ALA A 289 15.46 22.09 1.73
C ALA A 289 14.21 21.21 1.53
N GLU A 290 14.39 19.90 1.36
CA GLU A 290 13.25 18.95 1.25
C GLU A 290 12.50 18.84 2.59
N LEU A 291 13.20 18.87 3.71
CA LEU A 291 12.58 18.90 5.04
C LEU A 291 11.76 20.19 5.25
N GLU A 292 12.27 21.36 4.86
CA GLU A 292 11.54 22.63 4.93
C GLU A 292 10.35 22.68 3.96
N GLN A 293 10.36 21.90 2.88
CA GLN A 293 9.18 21.67 2.03
C GLN A 293 8.15 20.72 2.66
N GLY A 294 8.46 20.19 3.85
CA GLY A 294 7.61 19.31 4.66
C GLY A 294 7.62 17.86 4.21
N VAL A 295 8.77 17.36 3.76
CA VAL A 295 9.01 15.94 3.56
C VAL A 295 9.58 15.34 4.84
N ASN A 296 8.73 14.61 5.57
CA ASN A 296 9.15 13.79 6.69
C ASN A 296 9.67 12.44 6.15
N LEU A 297 10.65 11.85 6.82
CA LEU A 297 11.28 10.61 6.37
C LEU A 297 11.46 9.66 7.55
N VAL A 298 11.08 8.40 7.34
CA VAL A 298 11.41 7.30 8.24
C VAL A 298 11.96 6.13 7.45
N HIS A 299 13.01 5.53 7.99
CA HIS A 299 13.63 4.32 7.50
C HIS A 299 13.42 3.21 8.53
N PHE A 300 12.89 2.08 8.09
CA PHE A 300 12.76 0.84 8.85
C PHE A 300 13.68 -0.21 8.24
N TRP A 301 14.75 -0.53 8.94
CA TRP A 301 15.55 -1.71 8.61
C TRP A 301 14.97 -2.93 9.33
N HIS A 302 14.96 -4.09 8.68
CA HIS A 302 14.59 -5.33 9.35
C HIS A 302 15.38 -6.56 8.90
N ASP A 303 15.48 -7.56 9.77
CA ASP A 303 16.01 -8.87 9.43
C ASP A 303 15.03 -9.68 8.58
N ARG A 304 15.48 -10.81 8.02
CA ARG A 304 14.65 -11.64 7.12
C ARG A 304 13.32 -12.05 7.75
N ASP A 305 13.34 -12.36 9.04
CA ASP A 305 12.24 -13.00 9.75
C ASP A 305 11.34 -11.95 10.46
N PHE A 306 11.65 -10.65 10.30
CA PHE A 306 10.94 -9.53 10.92
C PHE A 306 10.91 -9.61 12.47
N ASN A 307 11.96 -10.20 13.05
CA ASN A 307 12.14 -10.30 14.49
C ASN A 307 12.90 -9.08 15.04
N THR A 308 13.79 -8.52 14.22
CA THR A 308 14.54 -7.32 14.54
C THR A 308 14.13 -6.22 13.59
N VAL A 309 13.59 -5.14 14.11
CA VAL A 309 13.29 -3.92 13.33
C VAL A 309 13.97 -2.74 14.00
N ARG A 310 14.70 -1.96 13.21
CA ARG A 310 15.38 -0.74 13.65
C ARG A 310 14.88 0.44 12.84
N MET A 311 14.84 1.61 13.45
CA MET A 311 14.28 2.83 12.86
C MET A 311 15.25 3.99 12.93
N SER A 312 15.35 4.75 11.84
CA SER A 312 15.87 6.11 11.88
C SER A 312 14.84 7.04 11.23
N ALA A 313 14.56 8.18 11.84
CA ALA A 313 13.56 9.12 11.35
C ALA A 313 14.04 10.57 11.45
N ARG A 314 13.60 11.41 10.52
CA ARG A 314 13.86 12.86 10.49
C ARG A 314 12.63 13.59 9.98
N TRP A 315 12.10 14.52 10.77
CA TRP A 315 10.83 15.20 10.48
C TRP A 315 10.76 16.59 11.11
N LYS A 316 9.73 17.36 10.74
CA LYS A 316 9.36 18.62 11.41
C LYS A 316 8.22 18.37 12.38
N ASP A 317 8.38 18.80 13.63
CA ASP A 317 7.25 18.87 14.55
C ASP A 317 6.32 20.06 14.24
N ARG A 318 5.18 20.16 14.93
CA ARG A 318 4.21 21.26 14.75
C ARG A 318 4.77 22.65 15.07
N SER A 319 5.80 22.72 15.91
CA SER A 319 6.49 23.98 16.21
C SER A 319 7.48 24.37 15.11
N GLY A 320 7.63 23.54 14.07
CA GLY A 320 8.59 23.72 12.99
C GLY A 320 10.02 23.34 13.38
N ASN A 321 10.22 22.68 14.53
CA ASN A 321 11.54 22.22 14.93
C ASN A 321 11.87 20.91 14.23
N THR A 322 13.14 20.79 13.84
CA THR A 322 13.66 19.55 13.26
C THR A 322 13.87 18.53 14.36
N GLN A 323 13.21 17.39 14.23
CA GLN A 323 13.36 16.23 15.08
C GLN A 323 14.13 15.13 14.35
N ARG A 324 14.87 14.31 15.10
CA ARG A 324 15.65 13.20 14.56
C ARG A 324 15.80 12.08 15.58
N ILE A 325 15.66 10.85 15.10
CA ILE A 325 15.95 9.60 15.81
C ILE A 325 16.90 8.79 14.94
N ASP A 326 17.98 8.29 15.53
CA ASP A 326 18.97 7.46 14.83
C ASP A 326 19.01 6.05 15.43
N ASN A 327 18.76 5.04 14.59
CA ASN A 327 18.96 3.62 14.87
C ASN A 327 18.28 3.10 16.17
N GLU A 328 17.04 3.53 16.41
CA GLU A 328 16.20 3.05 17.51
C GLU A 328 15.80 1.59 17.25
N LEU A 329 15.99 0.70 18.23
CA LEU A 329 15.47 -0.67 18.16
C LEU A 329 13.98 -0.66 18.51
N LEU A 330 13.14 -1.17 17.62
CA LEU A 330 11.70 -1.26 17.83
C LEU A 330 11.32 -2.61 18.42
N THR A 331 10.27 -2.59 19.26
CA THR A 331 9.56 -3.81 19.64
C THR A 331 8.52 -4.10 18.56
N VAL A 332 8.58 -5.28 17.95
CA VAL A 332 7.69 -5.76 16.87
C VAL A 332 7.20 -7.16 17.07
#